data_AF-A0A2J6H0H4-F1
#
_entry.id   AF-A0A2J6H0H4-F1
#
_cell.length_a   1.000
_cell.length_b   1.000
_cell.length_c   1.000
_cell.angle_alpha   90.00
_cell.angle_beta   90.00
_cell.angle_gamma   90.00
#
_symmetry.space_group_name_H-M   'P 1'
#
loop_
_entity.id
_entity.type
_entity.pdbx_description
1 polymer ?
#
loop_
_entity_poly.entity_id
_entity_poly.type
_entity_poly.pdbx_seq_one_letter_code
_entity_poly.pdbx_strand_id
1 'polypeptide(L)' 'MVKQHLKRIFTPKTWQIKRKSNVFVSRPKPGAHELKYGVSLNTFFKEMLKYCKTTKEVKQILNNKEVLVDGKRRKDE' A
#
# COMPACT_ATOMS: atom_id res chain seq x y z
N MET A 1 -17.29 14.25 3.40
CA MET A 1 -16.53 13.91 2.18
C MET A 1 -15.33 13.04 2.55
N VAL A 2 -15.14 11.90 1.89
CA VAL A 2 -14.04 10.96 2.23
C VAL A 2 -12.72 11.49 1.66
N LYS A 3 -11.71 11.69 2.50
CA LYS A 3 -10.36 12.09 2.03
C LYS A 3 -9.73 10.95 1.24
N GLN A 4 -9.44 11.19 -0.05
CA GLN A 4 -8.78 10.22 -0.94
C GLN A 4 -7.26 10.17 -0.76
N HIS A 5 -6.65 11.28 -0.32
CA HIS A 5 -5.20 11.41 -0.21
C HIS A 5 -4.71 11.15 1.21
N LEU A 6 -3.58 10.46 1.35
CA LEU A 6 -2.88 10.24 2.62
C LEU A 6 -1.47 10.83 2.55
N LYS A 7 -1.22 11.87 3.34
CA LYS A 7 0.14 12.40 3.54
C LYS A 7 0.96 11.40 4.35
N ARG A 8 2.23 11.22 3.98
CA ARG A 8 3.14 10.23 4.59
C ARG A 8 3.34 10.45 6.08
N ILE A 9 3.38 11.71 6.53
CA ILE A 9 3.60 12.09 7.93
C ILE A 9 2.45 11.61 8.83
N PHE A 10 1.24 11.51 8.27
CA PHE A 10 0.04 11.06 8.99
C PHE A 10 -0.16 9.55 8.97
N THR A 11 0.78 8.78 8.43
CA THR A 11 0.67 7.32 8.43
C THR A 11 0.78 6.74 9.84
N PRO A 12 0.08 5.63 10.12
CA PRO A 12 0.17 4.92 11.40
C PRO A 12 1.63 4.59 11.75
N LYS A 13 1.97 4.62 13.05
CA LYS A 13 3.31 4.22 13.53
C LYS A 13 3.62 2.74 13.29
N THR A 14 2.58 1.92 13.10
CA THR A 14 2.70 0.49 12.81
C THR A 14 3.34 0.23 11.45
N TRP A 15 3.23 1.16 10.51
CA TRP A 15 3.89 1.04 9.21
C TRP A 15 5.37 1.34 9.38
N GLN A 16 6.23 0.35 9.12
CA GLN A 16 7.68 0.48 9.15
C GLN A 16 8.20 1.27 7.93
N ILE A 17 7.81 2.55 7.83
CA ILE A 17 8.18 3.43 6.72
C ILE A 17 8.85 4.71 7.21
N LYS A 18 9.80 5.22 6.42
CA LYS A 18 10.42 6.52 6.71
C LYS A 18 9.38 7.62 6.54
N ARG A 19 9.13 8.43 7.58
CA ARG A 19 8.13 9.52 7.54
C ARG A 19 8.56 10.72 6.70
N LYS A 20 9.85 11.04 6.67
CA LYS A 20 10.43 12.18 5.96
C LYS A 20 11.13 11.72 4.68
N SER A 21 10.36 11.34 3.67
CA SER A 21 10.90 10.99 2.35
C SER A 21 10.04 11.58 1.24
N ASN A 22 8.87 10.99 1.00
CA ASN A 22 7.89 11.49 0.03
C ASN A 22 6.73 12.17 0.75
N VAL A 23 6.05 13.09 0.06
CA VAL A 23 4.90 13.83 0.62
C VAL A 23 3.68 12.92 0.83
N PHE A 24 3.43 11.99 -0.09
CA PHE A 24 2.24 11.14 -0.13
C PHE A 24 2.59 9.65 -0.09
N VAL A 25 1.63 8.85 0.38
CA VAL A 25 1.66 7.39 0.37
C VAL A 25 0.33 6.89 -0.20
N SER A 26 0.33 5.69 -0.81
CA SER A 26 -0.90 5.08 -1.30
C SER A 26 -1.86 4.83 -0.14
N ARG A 27 -3.03 5.50 -0.20
CA ARG A 27 -4.10 5.31 0.79
C ARG A 27 -4.75 3.96 0.53
N PRO A 28 -4.83 3.05 1.51
CA PRO A 28 -5.56 1.81 1.33
C PRO A 28 -7.04 2.11 1.08
N LYS A 29 -7.61 1.40 0.12
CA LYS A 29 -9.05 1.44 -0.16
C LYS A 29 -9.84 0.92 1.04
N PRO A 30 -11.09 1.37 1.23
CA PRO A 30 -11.97 0.76 2.24
C PRO A 30 -12.12 -0.73 1.95
N GLY A 31 -11.98 -1.55 2.99
CA GLY A 31 -11.97 -3.01 2.87
C GLY A 31 -12.11 -3.67 4.24
N ALA A 32 -11.61 -4.91 4.36
CA ALA A 32 -11.77 -5.73 5.56
C ALA A 32 -11.09 -5.16 6.82
N HIS A 33 -10.05 -4.33 6.65
CA HIS A 33 -9.29 -3.76 7.75
C HIS A 33 -9.40 -2.23 7.78
N GLU A 34 -9.44 -1.68 8.99
CA GLU A 34 -9.35 -0.25 9.21
C GLU A 34 -7.96 0.30 8.82
N LEU A 35 -7.89 1.60 8.50
CA LEU A 35 -6.65 2.28 8.10
C LEU A 35 -5.51 2.15 9.13
N LYS A 36 -5.83 1.95 10.42
CA LYS A 36 -4.85 1.81 11.50
C LYS A 36 -4.10 0.48 11.47
N TYR A 37 -4.78 -0.57 10.99
CA TYR A 37 -4.30 -1.95 10.98
C TYR A 37 -4.01 -2.47 9.57
N GLY A 38 -4.66 -1.91 8.55
CA GLY A 38 -4.44 -2.21 7.15
C GLY A 38 -3.30 -1.39 6.53
N VAL A 39 -2.72 -1.93 5.47
CA VAL A 39 -1.74 -1.25 4.61
C VAL A 39 -2.11 -1.49 3.15
N SER A 40 -1.76 -0.56 2.26
CA SER A 40 -1.93 -0.75 0.81
C SER A 40 -0.87 -1.71 0.27
N LEU A 41 -1.23 -2.55 -0.70
CA LEU A 41 -0.30 -3.50 -1.31
C LEU A 41 0.87 -2.76 -1.96
N ASN A 42 0.60 -1.59 -2.55
CA ASN A 42 1.64 -0.72 -3.10
C ASN A 42 2.69 -0.30 -2.06
N THR A 43 2.25 0.11 -0.86
CA THR A 43 3.17 0.52 0.21
C THR A 43 3.92 -0.69 0.77
N PHE A 44 3.24 -1.83 0.89
CA PHE A 44 3.82 -3.08 1.37
C PHE A 44 4.99 -3.55 0.48
N PHE A 45 4.78 -3.65 -0.83
CA PHE A 45 5.83 -4.09 -1.77
C PHE A 45 7.01 -3.12 -1.85
N LYS A 46 6.74 -1.81 -1.82
CA LYS A 46 7.79 -0.80 -1.98
C LYS A 46 8.62 -0.56 -0.73
N GLU A 47 7.98 -0.47 0.43
CA GLU A 47 8.64 0.04 1.64
C GLU A 47 8.98 -1.07 2.62
N MET A 48 8.09 -2.04 2.80
CA MET A 48 8.30 -3.14 3.74
C MET A 48 9.17 -4.23 3.12
N LEU A 49 8.76 -4.76 1.95
CA LEU A 49 9.52 -5.80 1.25
C LEU A 49 10.67 -5.25 0.40
N LYS A 50 10.56 -4.00 -0.06
CA LYS A 50 11.51 -3.36 -1.01
C LYS A 50 11.75 -4.16 -2.28
N TYR A 51 10.75 -4.94 -2.70
CA TYR A 51 10.80 -5.76 -3.91
C TYR A 51 10.60 -4.91 -5.17
N CYS A 52 9.79 -3.86 -5.06
CA CYS A 52 9.52 -2.92 -6.15
C CYS A 52 10.04 -1.52 -5.81
N LYS A 53 10.62 -0.84 -6.80
CA LYS A 53 11.03 0.57 -6.68
C LYS A 53 9.92 1.51 -7.12
N THR A 54 9.20 1.15 -8.19
CA THR A 54 8.16 1.99 -8.78
C THR A 54 6.76 1.44 -8.54
N THR A 55 5.75 2.33 -8.59
CA THR A 55 4.34 1.91 -8.51
C THR A 55 3.91 1.12 -9.76
N LYS A 56 4.56 1.38 -10.91
CA LYS A 56 4.32 0.66 -12.17
C LYS A 56 4.68 -0.83 -12.04
N GLU A 57 5.81 -1.14 -11.42
CA GLU A 57 6.22 -2.53 -11.14
C GLU A 57 5.19 -3.26 -10.26
N VAL A 58 4.74 -2.62 -9.17
CA VAL A 58 3.72 -3.23 -8.30
C VAL A 58 2.45 -3.51 -9.09
N LYS A 59 2.01 -2.55 -9.92
CA LYS A 59 0.82 -2.71 -10.76
C LYS A 59 0.98 -3.85 -11.77
N GLN A 60 2.17 -4.04 -12.34
CA GLN A 60 2.45 -5.18 -13.21
C GLN A 60 2.32 -6.51 -12.46
N ILE A 61 2.92 -6.64 -11.28
CA ILE A 61 2.85 -7.87 -10.45
C ILE A 61 1.40 -8.19 -10.06
N LEU A 62 0.63 -7.18 -9.63
CA LEU A 62 -0.78 -7.35 -9.28
C LEU A 62 -1.63 -7.74 -10.50
N ASN A 63 -1.33 -7.20 -11.68
CA ASN A 63 -2.02 -7.53 -12.92
C ASN A 63 -1.69 -8.94 -13.42
N ASN A 64 -0.46 -9.41 -13.22
CA ASN A 64 -0.04 -10.78 -13.53
C ASN A 64 -0.72 -11.83 -12.64
N LYS A 65 -1.42 -11.39 -11.56
CA LYS A 65 -2.14 -12.24 -10.60
C LYS A 65 -1.23 -13.23 -9.85
N GLU A 66 0.02 -12.85 -9.64
CA GLU A 66 1.01 -13.63 -8.87
C GLU A 66 0.78 -13.54 -7.35
N VAL A 67 0.03 -12.52 -6.91
CA VAL A 67 -0.18 -12.22 -5.49
C VAL A 67 -1.56 -12.70 -5.04
N LEU A 68 -1.56 -13.54 -4.00
CA LEU A 68 -2.75 -14.03 -3.31
C LEU A 68 -2.80 -13.44 -1.90
N VAL A 69 -3.93 -12.85 -1.54
CA VAL A 69 -4.23 -12.39 -0.17
C VAL A 69 -5.43 -13.20 0.30
N ASP A 70 -5.27 -13.95 1.39
CA ASP A 70 -6.29 -14.89 1.92
C ASP A 70 -6.81 -15.87 0.85
N GLY A 71 -5.92 -16.35 0.00
CA GLY A 71 -6.26 -17.26 -1.11
C GLY A 71 -6.97 -16.61 -2.31
N LYS A 72 -7.25 -15.30 -2.27
CA LYS A 72 -7.88 -14.56 -3.37
C LYS A 72 -6.84 -13.71 -4.12
N ARG A 73 -6.85 -13.80 -5.44
CA ARG A 73 -6.02 -12.95 -6.31
C ARG A 73 -6.56 -11.52 -6.24
N ARG A 74 -5.73 -10.57 -5.79
CA ARG A 74 -6.10 -9.15 -5.68
C ARG A 74 -5.37 -8.33 -6.74
N LYS A 75 -6.11 -7.39 -7.34
CA LYS A 75 -5.58 -6.41 -8.31
C LYS A 75 -5.55 -4.99 -7.75
N ASP A 76 -6.12 -4.79 -6.56
CA ASP A 76 -6.21 -3.47 -5.93
C ASP A 76 -4.88 -3.09 -5.29
N GLU A 77 -4.41 -1.88 -5.60
CA GLU A 77 -3.15 -1.30 -5.11
C GLU A 77 -3.28 -0.62 -3.73
#